data_AF-A0A1K2HIQ3-F1
#
_entry.id   AF-A0A1K2HIQ3-F1
#
_cell.length_a   1.000
_cell.length_b   1.000
_cell.length_c   1.000
_cell.angle_alpha   90.00
_cell.angle_beta   90.00
_cell.angle_gamma   90.00
#
_symmetry.space_group_name_H-M   'P 1'
#
loop_
_entity.id
_entity.type
_entity.pdbx_description
1 polymer ?
#
loop_
_entity_poly.entity_id
_entity_poly.type
_entity_poly.pdbx_seq_one_letter_code
_entity_poly.pdbx_strand_id
1 'polypeptide(L)'
;MLTLRRLPSLLCLAGLLHAQAAPLSLDIPNYLTYGNVNSYSMPILAGIYAEANPLVPKNKNPYVVASTPGEIKDKLVIYTGANGVDVTTNAAGFDDAYLTPNGSSPEYASMNGAVNVTAPTPKGGIANATGNTWDANLLSLKGFLGGGSAAFMFNNNDTNQDQSLAVWAKLWLTDGNNQVYQNRYLYASNEGAVYENGGTFQGDASLYDPGNVEPGVDYLTRETDYIRSGGEVCLSAAWVPQACDGSEAHKINHNLGADHVAYAGVFPVLDGWLNDLFQNETDDVLDDYTLHFDFRLGCAAGWNNPNNPTRIDDCKDVRIDNGYEQLFLVAVNQPPGEEVPEPGTLVLLGIGLLSLALSRRPLWHAVRVRGGRYGRP
;
A
#
# COMPACT_ATOMS: atom_id res chain seq x y z
N MET A 1 1.17 74.00 13.16
CA MET A 1 -0.02 73.45 12.46
C MET A 1 0.45 72.59 11.31
N LEU A 2 0.52 71.28 11.50
CA LEU A 2 0.48 70.29 10.42
C LEU A 2 0.03 68.97 11.06
N THR A 3 -1.14 68.51 10.64
CA THR A 3 -1.86 67.34 11.13
C THR A 3 -1.33 66.08 10.47
N LEU A 4 -0.66 65.18 11.20
CA LEU A 4 -0.39 63.83 10.70
C LEU A 4 -1.52 62.89 11.11
N ARG A 5 -2.32 62.50 10.11
CA ARG A 5 -3.39 61.50 10.17
C ARG A 5 -2.79 60.11 10.44
N ARG A 6 -3.46 59.35 11.31
CA ARG A 6 -3.26 57.91 11.52
C ARG A 6 -3.72 57.16 10.25
N LEU A 7 -2.85 56.36 9.64
CA LEU A 7 -3.26 55.29 8.73
C LEU A 7 -3.57 54.02 9.56
N PRO A 8 -4.70 53.33 9.35
CA PRO A 8 -4.86 51.97 9.84
C PRO A 8 -4.11 51.02 8.89
N SER A 9 -3.17 50.27 9.44
CA SER A 9 -2.56 49.12 8.75
C SER A 9 -3.63 48.06 8.49
N LEU A 10 -4.01 47.89 7.22
CA LEU A 10 -4.75 46.72 6.76
C LEU A 10 -3.85 45.50 6.97
N LEU A 11 -4.20 44.64 7.94
CA LEU A 11 -3.65 43.30 8.04
C LEU A 11 -4.33 42.46 6.95
N CYS A 12 -3.64 42.28 5.81
CA CYS A 12 -4.05 41.26 4.84
C CYS A 12 -3.86 39.89 5.51
N LEU A 13 -4.99 39.27 5.90
CA LEU A 13 -5.05 37.86 6.24
C LEU A 13 -4.77 37.09 4.93
N ALA A 14 -3.50 36.77 4.69
CA ALA A 14 -3.14 35.80 3.66
C ALA A 14 -3.68 34.46 4.15
N GLY A 15 -4.86 34.08 3.66
CA GLY A 15 -5.35 32.72 3.80
C GLY A 15 -4.33 31.79 3.17
N LEU A 16 -3.62 31.03 4.02
CA LEU A 16 -2.86 29.87 3.58
C LEU A 16 -3.88 28.87 3.04
N LEU A 17 -4.18 28.97 1.75
CA LEU A 17 -4.72 27.85 0.98
C LEU A 17 -3.62 26.78 1.01
N HIS A 18 -3.69 25.90 2.01
CA HIS A 18 -2.96 24.64 1.98
C HIS A 18 -3.58 23.84 0.83
N ALA A 19 -2.87 23.75 -0.29
CA ALA A 19 -3.16 22.73 -1.27
C ALA A 19 -2.83 21.39 -0.60
N GLN A 20 -3.85 20.74 -0.02
CA GLN A 20 -3.77 19.35 0.41
C GLN A 20 -3.46 18.50 -0.83
N ALA A 21 -2.61 17.47 -0.67
CA ALA A 21 -2.38 16.52 -1.73
C ALA A 21 -3.71 15.84 -2.05
N ALA A 22 -4.07 15.73 -3.34
CA ALA A 22 -5.28 15.01 -3.69
C ALA A 22 -5.16 13.54 -3.19
N PRO A 23 -6.22 12.96 -2.60
CA PRO A 23 -6.19 11.57 -2.18
C PRO A 23 -5.86 10.68 -3.38
N LEU A 24 -5.06 9.64 -3.14
CA LEU A 24 -4.73 8.67 -4.18
C LEU A 24 -6.01 7.97 -4.63
N SER A 25 -6.31 8.07 -5.93
CA SER A 25 -7.42 7.37 -6.56
C SER A 25 -6.92 6.43 -7.63
N LEU A 26 -7.44 5.21 -7.65
CA LEU A 26 -7.16 4.18 -8.64
C LEU A 26 -8.39 3.92 -9.54
N ASP A 27 -9.36 4.83 -9.55
CA ASP A 27 -10.54 4.81 -10.43
C ASP A 27 -10.19 5.24 -11.87
N ILE A 28 -9.07 4.73 -12.38
CA ILE A 28 -8.55 4.99 -13.71
C ILE A 28 -8.46 3.65 -14.45
N PRO A 29 -8.99 3.53 -15.67
CA PRO A 29 -8.90 2.29 -16.43
C PRO A 29 -7.51 2.13 -17.06
N ASN A 30 -6.45 2.02 -16.26
CA ASN A 30 -5.09 1.73 -16.72
C ASN A 30 -4.46 0.69 -15.80
N TYR A 31 -4.86 -0.57 -16.02
CA TYR A 31 -4.43 -1.72 -15.25
C TYR A 31 -4.41 -2.99 -16.11
N LEU A 32 -3.65 -3.97 -15.66
CA LEU A 32 -3.71 -5.34 -16.14
C LEU A 32 -4.43 -6.21 -15.11
N THR A 33 -5.37 -7.02 -15.55
CA THR A 33 -6.09 -7.94 -14.68
C THR A 33 -5.44 -9.31 -14.70
N TYR A 34 -5.07 -9.82 -13.53
CA TYR A 34 -4.47 -11.13 -13.31
C TYR A 34 -5.33 -11.93 -12.33
N GLY A 35 -6.16 -12.86 -12.82
CA GLY A 35 -7.15 -13.52 -11.98
C GLY A 35 -8.16 -12.52 -11.41
N ASN A 36 -8.14 -12.30 -10.09
CA ASN A 36 -9.03 -11.37 -9.39
C ASN A 36 -8.40 -10.02 -9.03
N VAL A 37 -7.14 -9.78 -9.40
CA VAL A 37 -6.46 -8.50 -9.11
C VAL A 37 -6.37 -7.63 -10.35
N ASN A 38 -6.73 -6.36 -10.20
CA ASN A 38 -6.36 -5.30 -11.12
C ASN A 38 -5.02 -4.72 -10.64
N SER A 39 -3.97 -4.97 -11.41
CA SER A 39 -2.61 -4.47 -11.16
C SER A 39 -2.38 -3.17 -11.90
N TYR A 40 -2.17 -2.10 -11.12
CA TYR A 40 -1.84 -0.77 -11.60
C TYR A 40 -0.35 -0.55 -11.51
N SER A 41 0.24 -0.03 -12.59
CA SER A 41 1.60 0.45 -12.56
C SER A 41 1.64 1.89 -12.06
N MET A 42 2.20 2.08 -10.87
CA MET A 42 2.39 3.40 -10.27
C MET A 42 3.27 4.33 -11.11
N PRO A 43 4.41 3.91 -11.70
CA PRO A 43 5.19 4.79 -12.55
C PRO A 43 4.49 5.14 -13.88
N ILE A 44 3.64 4.26 -14.42
CA ILE A 44 2.82 4.57 -15.60
C ILE A 44 1.76 5.61 -15.26
N LEU A 45 1.01 5.41 -14.18
CA LEU A 45 0.01 6.39 -13.73
C LEU A 45 0.66 7.74 -13.41
N ALA A 46 1.86 7.74 -12.83
CA ALA A 46 2.63 8.96 -12.60
C ALA A 46 2.98 9.67 -13.91
N GLY A 47 3.35 8.93 -14.95
CA GLY A 47 3.61 9.47 -16.29
C GLY A 47 2.37 10.10 -16.92
N ILE A 48 1.25 9.37 -16.93
CA ILE A 48 -0.06 9.87 -17.42
C ILE A 48 -0.45 11.16 -16.69
N TYR A 49 -0.34 11.16 -15.35
CA TYR A 49 -0.67 12.34 -14.54
C TYR A 49 0.23 13.53 -14.87
N ALA A 50 1.53 13.31 -15.05
CA ALA A 50 2.49 14.37 -15.38
C ALA A 50 2.21 15.00 -16.75
N GLU A 51 1.83 14.20 -17.75
CA GLU A 51 1.43 14.71 -19.06
C GLU A 51 0.14 15.53 -19.00
N ALA A 52 -0.85 15.07 -18.23
CA ALA A 52 -2.10 15.79 -18.02
C ALA A 52 -1.90 17.07 -17.18
N ASN A 53 -0.86 17.12 -16.34
CA ASN A 53 -0.61 18.19 -15.37
C ASN A 53 0.86 18.69 -15.41
N PRO A 54 1.32 19.28 -16.52
CA PRO A 54 2.74 19.58 -16.74
C PRO A 54 3.31 20.66 -15.79
N LEU A 55 2.44 21.40 -15.10
CA LEU A 55 2.83 22.43 -14.13
C LEU A 55 2.90 21.90 -12.69
N VAL A 56 2.45 20.67 -12.42
CA VAL A 56 2.49 20.07 -11.09
C VAL A 56 3.89 19.48 -10.86
N PRO A 57 4.63 19.93 -9.82
CA PRO A 57 5.93 19.36 -9.50
C PRO A 57 5.86 17.85 -9.24
N LYS A 58 6.91 17.10 -9.60
CA LYS A 58 6.98 15.64 -9.42
C LYS A 58 6.68 15.19 -7.98
N ASN A 59 7.12 15.94 -6.98
CA ASN A 59 6.87 15.64 -5.56
C ASN A 59 5.42 15.89 -5.11
N LYS A 60 4.55 16.34 -6.01
CA LYS A 60 3.10 16.46 -5.80
C LYS A 60 2.30 15.50 -6.68
N ASN A 61 2.97 14.59 -7.40
CA ASN A 61 2.31 13.58 -8.17
C ASN A 61 1.81 12.47 -7.21
N PRO A 62 0.49 12.23 -7.12
CA PRO A 62 -0.07 11.30 -6.14
C PRO A 62 0.33 9.84 -6.41
N TYR A 63 0.74 9.50 -7.64
CA TYR A 63 1.15 8.16 -8.02
C TYR A 63 2.63 7.87 -7.72
N VAL A 64 3.39 8.86 -7.25
CA VAL A 64 4.75 8.66 -6.75
C VAL A 64 4.66 8.34 -5.25
N VAL A 65 4.32 7.09 -4.94
CA VAL A 65 4.15 6.62 -3.56
C VAL A 65 5.49 6.13 -3.01
N ALA A 66 5.90 6.65 -1.86
CA ALA A 66 7.13 6.25 -1.20
C ALA A 66 6.96 4.91 -0.46
N SER A 67 8.02 4.10 -0.46
CA SER A 67 8.09 2.78 0.18
C SER A 67 9.36 2.62 1.03
N THR A 68 9.93 3.72 1.53
CA THR A 68 11.01 3.57 2.53
C THR A 68 10.40 3.23 3.89
N PRO A 69 11.14 2.55 4.80
CA PRO A 69 10.61 2.17 6.11
C PRO A 69 10.02 3.35 6.91
N GLY A 70 10.63 4.53 6.80
CA GLY A 70 10.11 5.73 7.48
C GLY A 70 8.76 6.23 6.95
N GLU A 71 8.40 5.88 5.71
CA GLU A 71 7.19 6.31 5.02
C GLU A 71 6.04 5.29 5.14
N ILE A 72 6.37 4.01 5.33
CA ILE A 72 5.37 2.93 5.44
C ILE A 72 4.96 2.62 6.87
N LYS A 73 5.63 3.17 7.88
CA LYS A 73 5.38 2.88 9.31
C LYS A 73 3.96 3.21 9.81
N ASP A 74 3.29 4.15 9.14
CA ASP A 74 1.91 4.55 9.46
C ASP A 74 0.89 3.87 8.52
N LYS A 75 1.35 2.89 7.73
CA LYS A 75 0.53 2.04 6.85
C LYS A 75 0.38 0.66 7.46
N LEU A 76 -0.45 -0.17 6.84
CA LEU A 76 -0.65 -1.55 7.28
C LEU A 76 0.37 -2.45 6.59
N VAL A 77 1.46 -2.79 7.27
CA VAL A 77 2.60 -3.50 6.66
C VAL A 77 2.37 -5.01 6.71
N ILE A 78 2.32 -5.67 5.57
CA ILE A 78 2.02 -7.11 5.46
C ILE A 78 3.34 -7.91 5.41
N TYR A 79 4.28 -7.43 4.61
CA TYR A 79 5.56 -8.08 4.33
C TYR A 79 6.64 -7.01 4.22
N THR A 80 7.77 -7.17 4.91
CA THR A 80 8.83 -6.16 4.90
C THR A 80 10.21 -6.76 5.08
N GLY A 81 11.19 -6.21 4.37
CA GLY A 81 12.61 -6.48 4.61
C GLY A 81 13.33 -5.50 5.50
N ALA A 82 12.60 -4.51 5.99
CA ALA A 82 13.12 -3.55 6.93
C ALA A 82 13.05 -4.08 8.37
N ASN A 83 14.10 -3.78 9.14
CA ASN A 83 14.16 -4.10 10.55
C ASN A 83 13.82 -2.83 11.35
N GLY A 84 12.78 -2.87 12.17
CA GLY A 84 12.40 -1.77 13.06
C GLY A 84 10.96 -1.92 13.55
N VAL A 85 10.73 -1.71 14.86
CA VAL A 85 9.42 -1.92 15.49
C VAL A 85 8.30 -1.19 14.73
N ASP A 86 8.55 0.03 14.28
CA ASP A 86 7.56 0.88 13.59
C ASP A 86 7.12 0.36 12.21
N VAL A 87 7.85 -0.59 11.60
CA VAL A 87 7.48 -1.19 10.29
C VAL A 87 7.19 -2.68 10.37
N THR A 88 7.53 -3.30 11.51
CA THR A 88 7.25 -4.72 11.75
C THR A 88 6.01 -4.92 12.59
N THR A 89 5.51 -3.89 13.27
CA THR A 89 4.36 -3.98 14.16
C THR A 89 3.21 -3.14 13.64
N ASN A 90 2.03 -3.76 13.47
CA ASN A 90 0.82 -3.07 13.05
C ASN A 90 -0.02 -2.62 14.26
N ALA A 91 -1.17 -2.00 14.01
CA ALA A 91 -2.17 -1.77 15.07
C ALA A 91 -2.80 -3.08 15.56
N ALA A 92 -3.59 -3.02 16.64
CA ALA A 92 -4.42 -4.15 17.06
C ALA A 92 -5.46 -4.50 15.98
N GLY A 93 -5.85 -5.78 15.90
CA GLY A 93 -6.76 -6.27 14.85
C GLY A 93 -6.08 -6.61 13.53
N PHE A 94 -4.76 -6.54 13.47
CA PHE A 94 -3.97 -6.94 12.31
C PHE A 94 -2.74 -7.70 12.76
N ASP A 95 -2.36 -8.74 12.03
CA ASP A 95 -1.08 -9.38 12.26
C ASP A 95 0.06 -8.39 12.02
N ASP A 96 1.13 -8.56 12.77
CA ASP A 96 2.40 -7.90 12.53
C ASP A 96 2.99 -8.35 11.17
N ALA A 97 3.95 -7.61 10.62
CA ALA A 97 4.46 -7.89 9.30
C ALA A 97 5.28 -9.20 9.27
N TYR A 98 5.12 -10.00 8.22
CA TYR A 98 6.07 -11.05 7.90
C TYR A 98 7.41 -10.43 7.51
N LEU A 99 8.51 -10.97 8.03
CA LEU A 99 9.84 -10.49 7.66
C LEU A 99 10.36 -11.27 6.45
N THR A 100 10.82 -10.54 5.45
CA THR A 100 11.53 -11.12 4.32
C THR A 100 12.80 -11.85 4.80
N PRO A 101 13.29 -12.81 4.01
CA PRO A 101 14.65 -13.28 4.17
C PRO A 101 15.64 -12.15 3.87
N ASN A 102 16.41 -11.74 4.87
CA ASN A 102 17.44 -10.70 4.74
C ASN A 102 18.84 -11.32 4.79
N GLY A 103 19.74 -10.93 3.86
CA GLY A 103 21.16 -11.30 3.86
C GLY A 103 21.50 -12.69 3.32
N SER A 104 20.50 -13.53 3.08
CA SER A 104 20.56 -14.69 2.19
C SER A 104 19.51 -14.48 1.11
N SER A 105 19.84 -14.77 -0.15
CA SER A 105 18.97 -14.61 -1.32
C SER A 105 18.24 -15.93 -1.62
N PRO A 106 17.19 -16.33 -0.87
CA PRO A 106 16.52 -17.57 -1.15
C PRO A 106 15.78 -17.48 -2.48
N GLU A 107 15.68 -18.62 -3.15
CA GLU A 107 14.94 -18.71 -4.40
C GLU A 107 13.45 -18.42 -4.19
N TYR A 108 12.90 -18.66 -2.99
CA TYR A 108 11.47 -18.66 -2.72
C TYR A 108 11.12 -18.23 -1.31
N ALA A 109 10.02 -17.51 -1.15
CA ALA A 109 9.39 -17.18 0.13
C ALA A 109 7.87 -17.45 0.09
N SER A 110 7.34 -18.00 1.18
CA SER A 110 5.91 -18.32 1.31
C SER A 110 5.44 -18.09 2.74
N MET A 111 4.30 -17.41 2.90
CA MET A 111 3.61 -17.30 4.20
C MET A 111 3.01 -18.64 4.64
N ASN A 112 2.42 -19.39 3.69
CA ASN A 112 1.87 -20.71 4.01
C ASN A 112 2.99 -21.69 4.42
N GLY A 113 2.94 -22.15 5.67
CA GLY A 113 3.98 -22.99 6.27
C GLY A 113 5.32 -22.29 6.49
N ALA A 114 5.35 -20.95 6.40
CA ALA A 114 6.52 -20.07 6.57
C ALA A 114 7.82 -20.65 6.00
N VAL A 115 8.05 -20.48 4.70
CA VAL A 115 9.29 -20.89 4.02
C VAL A 115 10.13 -19.67 3.75
N ASN A 116 11.36 -19.66 4.27
CA ASN A 116 12.32 -18.56 4.14
C ASN A 116 11.76 -17.17 4.52
N VAL A 117 10.71 -17.11 5.34
CA VAL A 117 10.17 -15.89 5.93
C VAL A 117 10.07 -16.08 7.43
N THR A 118 10.11 -14.98 8.17
CA THR A 118 9.81 -15.04 9.61
C THR A 118 8.34 -14.68 9.80
N ALA A 119 7.54 -15.64 10.25
CA ALA A 119 6.15 -15.39 10.60
C ALA A 119 6.06 -14.45 11.81
N PRO A 120 5.08 -13.52 11.81
CA PRO A 120 4.80 -12.69 12.97
C PRO A 120 4.35 -13.55 14.16
N THR A 121 4.49 -13.02 15.36
CA THR A 121 3.81 -13.64 16.51
C THR A 121 2.32 -13.37 16.37
N PRO A 122 1.43 -14.39 16.49
CA PRO A 122 0.00 -14.18 16.38
C PRO A 122 -0.47 -13.09 17.35
N LYS A 123 -1.21 -12.12 16.83
CA LYS A 123 -1.71 -11.01 17.61
C LYS A 123 -3.13 -11.27 18.11
N GLY A 124 -3.46 -10.78 19.29
CA GLY A 124 -4.83 -10.86 19.80
C GLY A 124 -5.78 -9.94 19.02
N GLY A 125 -7.08 -10.27 19.04
CA GLY A 125 -8.13 -9.47 18.39
C GLY A 125 -8.38 -9.82 16.93
N ILE A 126 -7.97 -11.02 16.49
CA ILE A 126 -8.24 -11.55 15.16
C ILE A 126 -8.87 -12.93 15.33
N ALA A 127 -10.12 -13.09 14.88
CA ALA A 127 -10.79 -14.38 14.89
C ALA A 127 -10.14 -15.32 13.87
N ASN A 128 -10.19 -16.64 14.09
CA ASN A 128 -9.69 -17.65 13.13
C ASN A 128 -8.25 -17.45 12.60
N ALA A 129 -7.41 -16.65 13.27
CA ALA A 129 -6.06 -16.38 12.81
C ALA A 129 -5.25 -17.68 12.66
N THR A 130 -4.48 -17.77 11.59
CA THR A 130 -3.66 -18.95 11.28
C THR A 130 -2.19 -18.57 11.23
N GLY A 131 -1.31 -19.51 11.59
CA GLY A 131 0.14 -19.28 11.47
C GLY A 131 0.68 -19.31 10.03
N ASN A 132 -0.19 -19.42 9.02
CA ASN A 132 0.16 -19.65 7.62
C ASN A 132 -0.29 -18.51 6.69
N THR A 133 -0.90 -17.46 7.25
CA THR A 133 -1.44 -16.31 6.53
C THR A 133 -1.08 -15.04 7.29
N TRP A 134 -1.15 -13.90 6.60
CA TRP A 134 -1.31 -12.62 7.27
C TRP A 134 -2.80 -12.35 7.43
N ASP A 135 -3.24 -12.09 8.65
CA ASP A 135 -4.66 -11.96 8.98
C ASP A 135 -5.04 -10.55 9.46
N ALA A 136 -6.27 -10.15 9.14
CA ALA A 136 -6.85 -8.86 9.51
C ALA A 136 -8.31 -8.99 9.94
N ASN A 137 -8.64 -8.46 11.12
CA ASN A 137 -10.00 -8.32 11.61
C ASN A 137 -10.77 -7.26 10.80
N LEU A 138 -12.00 -7.58 10.41
CA LEU A 138 -12.76 -6.73 9.48
C LEU A 138 -13.28 -5.44 10.11
N LEU A 139 -13.58 -5.43 11.42
CA LEU A 139 -13.94 -4.20 12.13
C LEU A 139 -12.76 -3.20 12.12
N SER A 140 -11.56 -3.69 12.40
CA SER A 140 -10.34 -2.90 12.38
C SER A 140 -10.02 -2.42 10.96
N LEU A 141 -10.20 -3.28 9.96
CA LEU A 141 -10.02 -2.93 8.55
C LEU A 141 -11.02 -1.86 8.08
N LYS A 142 -12.29 -1.95 8.49
CA LYS A 142 -13.33 -0.92 8.23
C LYS A 142 -12.88 0.44 8.75
N GLY A 143 -12.37 0.47 9.99
CA GLY A 143 -11.82 1.68 10.60
C GLY A 143 -10.58 2.23 9.86
N PHE A 144 -9.67 1.34 9.45
CA PHE A 144 -8.47 1.71 8.70
C PHE A 144 -8.79 2.30 7.32
N LEU A 145 -9.73 1.71 6.59
CA LEU A 145 -10.08 2.14 5.25
C LEU A 145 -10.85 3.47 5.23
N GLY A 146 -11.61 3.78 6.29
CA GLY A 146 -12.29 5.07 6.40
C GLY A 146 -13.22 5.36 5.21
N GLY A 147 -13.92 4.33 4.72
CA GLY A 147 -14.80 4.45 3.55
C GLY A 147 -14.09 4.42 2.18
N GLY A 148 -12.77 4.27 2.13
CA GLY A 148 -12.02 3.97 0.90
C GLY A 148 -11.97 2.48 0.55
N SER A 149 -11.28 2.17 -0.54
CA SER A 149 -11.00 0.80 -1.02
C SER A 149 -9.62 0.34 -0.59
N ALA A 150 -9.42 -0.98 -0.50
CA ALA A 150 -8.14 -1.56 -0.15
C ALA A 150 -7.23 -1.67 -1.39
N ALA A 151 -6.02 -1.09 -1.31
CA ALA A 151 -4.98 -1.26 -2.31
C ALA A 151 -3.72 -1.86 -1.69
N PHE A 152 -3.25 -2.96 -2.27
CA PHE A 152 -2.02 -3.66 -1.89
C PHE A 152 -0.85 -3.06 -2.67
N MET A 153 0.00 -2.32 -1.99
CA MET A 153 1.15 -1.62 -2.55
C MET A 153 2.38 -2.52 -2.47
N PHE A 154 2.94 -2.86 -3.62
CA PHE A 154 4.14 -3.70 -3.72
C PHE A 154 5.31 -2.89 -4.26
N ASN A 155 6.39 -2.88 -3.49
CA ASN A 155 7.68 -2.42 -3.93
C ASN A 155 8.53 -3.61 -4.41
N ASN A 156 8.89 -3.59 -5.70
CA ASN A 156 9.88 -4.48 -6.26
C ASN A 156 11.27 -3.82 -6.17
N ASN A 157 12.15 -4.40 -5.34
CA ASN A 157 13.48 -3.88 -5.04
C ASN A 157 14.58 -4.93 -5.29
N ASP A 158 14.49 -5.55 -6.46
CA ASP A 158 15.48 -6.47 -7.00
C ASP A 158 16.79 -5.73 -7.37
N THR A 159 17.94 -6.40 -7.51
CA THR A 159 19.14 -5.73 -8.03
C THR A 159 19.05 -5.51 -9.54
N ASN A 160 19.82 -4.57 -10.09
CA ASN A 160 19.79 -4.31 -11.55
C ASN A 160 20.28 -5.47 -12.44
N GLN A 161 20.67 -6.62 -11.86
CA GLN A 161 21.10 -7.81 -12.62
C GLN A 161 19.99 -8.83 -12.86
N ASP A 162 18.96 -8.83 -12.01
CA ASP A 162 17.74 -9.64 -12.11
C ASP A 162 16.59 -8.66 -11.82
N GLN A 163 15.78 -8.24 -12.80
CA GLN A 163 14.81 -7.14 -12.58
C GLN A 163 13.40 -7.63 -12.26
N SER A 164 13.22 -8.90 -11.90
CA SER A 164 11.90 -9.51 -11.89
C SER A 164 11.72 -10.56 -10.81
N LEU A 165 10.49 -10.63 -10.31
CA LEU A 165 10.07 -11.57 -9.29
C LEU A 165 8.82 -12.30 -9.77
N ALA A 166 8.74 -13.59 -9.48
CA ALA A 166 7.50 -14.35 -9.62
C ALA A 166 6.64 -14.12 -8.37
N VAL A 167 5.39 -13.72 -8.54
CA VAL A 167 4.47 -13.40 -7.43
C VAL A 167 3.16 -14.14 -7.60
N TRP A 168 2.65 -14.70 -6.50
CA TRP A 168 1.31 -15.26 -6.42
C TRP A 168 0.70 -14.88 -5.08
N ALA A 169 -0.61 -14.62 -5.08
CA ALA A 169 -1.33 -14.35 -3.84
C ALA A 169 -2.71 -14.97 -3.84
N LYS A 170 -3.20 -15.26 -2.63
CA LYS A 170 -4.54 -15.77 -2.38
C LYS A 170 -5.17 -15.06 -1.19
N LEU A 171 -6.42 -14.68 -1.33
CA LEU A 171 -7.22 -13.97 -0.34
C LEU A 171 -8.55 -14.65 -0.12
N TRP A 172 -9.03 -14.64 1.11
CA TRP A 172 -10.40 -15.04 1.43
C TRP A 172 -10.83 -14.42 2.75
N LEU A 173 -12.14 -14.36 2.95
CA LEU A 173 -12.76 -13.92 4.20
C LEU A 173 -13.33 -15.13 4.93
N THR A 174 -13.16 -15.21 6.25
CA THR A 174 -13.93 -16.12 7.11
C THR A 174 -14.84 -15.35 8.06
N ASP A 175 -15.99 -15.95 8.37
CA ASP A 175 -16.89 -15.46 9.43
C ASP A 175 -16.50 -15.99 10.82
N GLY A 176 -17.24 -15.61 11.87
CA GLY A 176 -17.00 -16.09 13.24
C GLY A 176 -17.13 -17.60 13.44
N ASN A 177 -17.74 -18.32 12.50
CA ASN A 177 -17.85 -19.78 12.49
C ASN A 177 -16.78 -20.45 11.62
N ASN A 178 -15.77 -19.67 11.19
CA ASN A 178 -14.70 -20.09 10.30
C ASN A 178 -15.21 -20.61 8.94
N GLN A 179 -16.35 -20.09 8.48
CA GLN A 179 -16.88 -20.39 7.15
C GLN A 179 -16.36 -19.36 6.15
N VAL A 180 -15.93 -19.84 4.99
CA VAL A 180 -15.44 -18.96 3.92
C VAL A 180 -16.60 -18.18 3.34
N TYR A 181 -16.50 -16.86 3.36
CA TYR A 181 -17.51 -15.96 2.82
C TYR A 181 -17.73 -16.23 1.34
N GLN A 182 -19.00 -16.40 0.95
CA GLN A 182 -19.42 -16.82 -0.40
C GLN A 182 -18.76 -18.11 -0.92
N ASN A 183 -18.12 -18.91 -0.05
CA ASN A 183 -17.36 -20.09 -0.41
C ASN A 183 -16.34 -19.85 -1.54
N ARG A 184 -15.73 -18.65 -1.59
CA ARG A 184 -14.88 -18.20 -2.69
C ARG A 184 -13.53 -17.68 -2.20
N TYR A 185 -12.51 -17.92 -3.01
CA TYR A 185 -11.15 -17.44 -2.83
C TYR A 185 -10.80 -16.52 -3.99
N LEU A 186 -10.01 -15.48 -3.71
CA LEU A 186 -9.56 -14.51 -4.69
C LEU A 186 -8.06 -14.67 -4.90
N TYR A 187 -7.60 -14.49 -6.13
CA TYR A 187 -6.20 -14.77 -6.48
C TYR A 187 -5.59 -13.63 -7.29
N ALA A 188 -4.32 -13.36 -7.01
CA ALA A 188 -3.42 -12.75 -7.99
C ALA A 188 -2.69 -13.90 -8.70
N SER A 189 -3.16 -14.26 -9.90
CA SER A 189 -2.65 -15.39 -10.67
C SER A 189 -2.48 -15.05 -12.15
N ASN A 190 -1.48 -15.68 -12.78
CA ASN A 190 -1.32 -15.70 -14.24
C ASN A 190 -2.22 -16.74 -14.93
N GLU A 191 -3.10 -17.41 -14.17
CA GLU A 191 -4.16 -18.30 -14.66
C GLU A 191 -3.62 -19.49 -15.47
N GLY A 192 -2.43 -19.99 -15.11
CA GLY A 192 -1.77 -21.07 -15.83
C GLY A 192 -1.29 -20.69 -17.23
N ALA A 193 -1.21 -19.41 -17.59
CA ALA A 193 -0.60 -19.01 -18.84
C ALA A 193 0.93 -19.20 -18.80
N VAL A 194 1.54 -19.29 -19.98
CA VAL A 194 3.01 -19.35 -20.12
C VAL A 194 3.64 -18.18 -19.36
N TYR A 195 4.65 -18.42 -18.54
CA TYR A 195 5.30 -17.37 -17.77
C TYR A 195 5.72 -16.19 -18.66
N GLU A 196 5.62 -14.97 -18.12
CA GLU A 196 5.78 -13.68 -18.83
C GLU A 196 4.64 -13.33 -19.80
N ASN A 197 3.80 -14.29 -20.17
CA ASN A 197 2.60 -14.08 -20.97
C ASN A 197 1.36 -14.20 -20.06
N GLY A 198 0.65 -13.10 -19.90
CA GLY A 198 -0.65 -13.10 -19.26
C GLY A 198 -1.05 -11.73 -18.76
N GLY A 199 -2.17 -11.71 -18.05
CA GLY A 199 -2.87 -10.48 -17.73
C GLY A 199 -3.66 -9.96 -18.92
N THR A 200 -4.85 -9.43 -18.65
CA THR A 200 -5.70 -8.79 -19.66
C THR A 200 -5.77 -7.30 -19.38
N PHE A 201 -5.40 -6.46 -20.36
CA PHE A 201 -5.49 -5.01 -20.19
C PHE A 201 -6.95 -4.60 -20.04
N GLN A 202 -7.28 -3.94 -18.93
CA GLN A 202 -8.65 -3.62 -18.54
C GLN A 202 -9.57 -4.86 -18.52
N GLY A 203 -9.06 -5.99 -18.03
CA GLY A 203 -9.83 -7.22 -17.89
C GLY A 203 -10.91 -7.15 -16.80
N ASP A 204 -11.73 -8.19 -16.73
CA ASP A 204 -12.78 -8.34 -15.72
C ASP A 204 -12.33 -9.31 -14.62
N ALA A 205 -11.93 -8.74 -13.48
CA ALA A 205 -11.47 -9.47 -12.30
C ALA A 205 -12.54 -10.34 -11.63
N SER A 206 -13.82 -10.19 -12.01
CA SER A 206 -14.91 -10.98 -11.41
C SER A 206 -15.03 -12.40 -11.99
N LEU A 207 -14.43 -12.65 -13.16
CA LEU A 207 -14.61 -13.88 -13.92
C LEU A 207 -13.77 -15.06 -13.42
N TYR A 208 -12.64 -14.79 -12.77
CA TYR A 208 -11.75 -15.85 -12.30
C TYR A 208 -12.27 -16.47 -10.99
N ASP A 209 -12.54 -17.77 -11.00
CA ASP A 209 -12.96 -18.54 -9.83
C ASP A 209 -12.54 -20.02 -9.97
N PRO A 210 -11.27 -20.35 -9.68
CA PRO A 210 -10.76 -21.71 -9.79
C PRO A 210 -11.18 -22.60 -8.59
N GLY A 211 -11.95 -22.08 -7.63
CA GLY A 211 -12.16 -22.72 -6.33
C GLY A 211 -10.96 -22.56 -5.40
N ASN A 212 -10.77 -23.53 -4.49
CA ASN A 212 -9.66 -23.54 -3.54
C ASN A 212 -8.43 -24.26 -4.13
N VAL A 213 -7.47 -23.51 -4.67
CA VAL A 213 -6.29 -24.05 -5.34
C VAL A 213 -4.98 -23.50 -4.76
N GLU A 214 -3.91 -24.20 -5.08
CA GLU A 214 -2.51 -23.86 -4.80
C GLU A 214 -1.81 -23.55 -6.12
N PRO A 215 -0.79 -22.66 -6.14
CA PRO A 215 -0.16 -22.25 -7.39
C PRO A 215 0.60 -23.40 -8.04
N GLY A 216 0.37 -23.58 -9.33
CA GLY A 216 1.00 -24.57 -10.19
C GLY A 216 2.08 -24.00 -11.10
N VAL A 217 2.95 -24.91 -11.53
CA VAL A 217 4.03 -24.65 -12.50
C VAL A 217 4.19 -25.92 -13.34
N ASP A 218 4.01 -25.80 -14.64
CA ASP A 218 4.38 -26.83 -15.60
C ASP A 218 5.71 -26.44 -16.26
N TYR A 219 6.75 -27.21 -15.94
CA TYR A 219 8.11 -26.96 -16.43
C TYR A 219 8.30 -27.31 -17.92
N LEU A 220 7.42 -28.14 -18.50
CA LEU A 220 7.50 -28.52 -19.92
C LEU A 220 6.89 -27.44 -20.81
N THR A 221 5.75 -26.88 -20.40
CA THR A 221 5.03 -25.84 -21.16
C THR A 221 5.41 -24.42 -20.72
N ARG A 222 6.11 -24.28 -19.57
CA ARG A 222 6.37 -23.02 -18.85
C ARG A 222 5.10 -22.33 -18.36
N GLU A 223 3.97 -23.03 -18.33
CA GLU A 223 2.70 -22.53 -17.79
C GLU A 223 2.78 -22.40 -16.27
N THR A 224 2.26 -21.32 -15.72
CA THR A 224 2.31 -21.08 -14.28
C THR A 224 1.23 -20.13 -13.80
N ASP A 225 0.87 -20.25 -12.53
CA ASP A 225 0.01 -19.29 -11.82
C ASP A 225 0.77 -18.05 -11.32
N TYR A 226 2.10 -18.04 -11.37
CA TYR A 226 2.88 -16.89 -10.89
C TYR A 226 2.91 -15.75 -11.91
N ILE A 227 2.61 -14.55 -11.44
CA ILE A 227 2.71 -13.29 -12.20
C ILE A 227 4.15 -12.82 -12.19
N ARG A 228 4.62 -12.28 -13.31
CA ARG A 228 5.90 -11.57 -13.37
C ARG A 228 5.75 -10.14 -12.85
N SER A 229 6.41 -9.81 -11.75
CA SER A 229 6.58 -8.45 -11.24
C SER A 229 7.94 -7.92 -11.68
N GLY A 230 8.00 -6.76 -12.32
CA GLY A 230 9.24 -6.05 -12.63
C GLY A 230 9.58 -5.95 -14.13
N GLY A 231 10.81 -5.51 -14.40
CA GLY A 231 11.35 -5.26 -15.73
C GLY A 231 10.76 -4.04 -16.44
N GLU A 232 11.09 -3.91 -17.72
CA GLU A 232 10.65 -2.83 -18.58
C GLU A 232 9.28 -3.14 -19.19
N VAL A 233 8.35 -2.19 -19.10
CA VAL A 233 7.07 -2.22 -19.79
C VAL A 233 7.09 -1.17 -20.91
N CYS A 234 6.72 -1.59 -22.11
CA CYS A 234 6.65 -0.75 -23.28
C CYS A 234 5.21 -0.34 -23.57
N LEU A 235 5.03 0.92 -23.94
CA LEU A 235 3.72 1.54 -24.09
C LEU A 235 3.63 2.31 -25.41
N SER A 236 2.46 2.23 -26.03
CA SER A 236 2.10 3.12 -27.13
C SER A 236 1.98 4.58 -26.64
N ALA A 237 1.88 5.54 -27.57
CA ALA A 237 1.64 6.95 -27.23
C ALA A 237 0.31 7.21 -26.49
N ALA A 238 -0.58 6.21 -26.47
CA ALA A 238 -1.84 6.24 -25.72
C ALA A 238 -1.74 5.57 -24.35
N TRP A 239 -0.52 5.29 -23.86
CA TRP A 239 -0.27 4.62 -22.56
C TRP A 239 -0.88 3.21 -22.45
N VAL A 240 -0.97 2.51 -23.58
CA VAL A 240 -1.45 1.11 -23.65
C VAL A 240 -0.25 0.16 -23.76
N PRO A 241 -0.20 -0.94 -22.96
CA PRO A 241 0.83 -1.97 -23.08
C PRO A 241 0.99 -2.52 -24.50
N GLN A 242 2.23 -2.65 -24.94
CA GLN A 242 2.59 -3.25 -26.22
C GLN A 242 3.93 -3.99 -26.12
N ALA A 243 4.31 -4.68 -27.19
CA ALA A 243 5.62 -5.31 -27.29
C ALA A 243 6.77 -4.28 -27.24
N CYS A 244 7.89 -4.67 -26.62
CA CYS A 244 9.14 -3.92 -26.61
C CYS A 244 9.99 -4.22 -27.84
N ASP A 245 9.56 -3.74 -29.01
CA ASP A 245 10.22 -4.00 -30.30
C ASP A 245 10.90 -2.77 -30.93
N GLY A 246 10.97 -1.66 -30.18
CA GLY A 246 11.53 -0.38 -30.62
C GLY A 246 10.48 0.56 -31.23
N SER A 247 9.21 0.16 -31.30
CA SER A 247 8.10 1.01 -31.73
C SER A 247 7.41 1.78 -30.59
N GLU A 248 7.82 1.54 -29.35
CA GLU A 248 7.20 2.15 -28.17
C GLU A 248 7.43 3.66 -28.07
N ALA A 249 6.39 4.36 -27.61
CA ALA A 249 6.50 5.79 -27.31
C ALA A 249 7.05 6.02 -25.89
N HIS A 250 6.77 5.09 -24.98
CA HIS A 250 7.25 5.13 -23.60
C HIS A 250 7.79 3.76 -23.20
N LYS A 251 8.87 3.78 -22.42
CA LYS A 251 9.50 2.60 -21.85
C LYS A 251 9.75 2.87 -20.37
N ILE A 252 9.09 2.10 -19.51
CA ILE A 252 9.05 2.35 -18.06
C ILE A 252 9.60 1.13 -17.32
N ASN A 253 10.67 1.34 -16.56
CA ASN A 253 11.23 0.32 -15.67
C ASN A 253 10.41 0.22 -14.39
N HIS A 254 10.16 -1.00 -13.91
CA HIS A 254 9.41 -1.29 -12.68
C HIS A 254 10.27 -1.83 -11.54
N ASN A 255 11.58 -2.00 -11.75
CA ASN A 255 12.52 -2.08 -10.63
C ASN A 255 12.91 -0.64 -10.24
N LEU A 256 12.10 -0.05 -9.36
CA LEU A 256 12.26 1.34 -8.92
C LEU A 256 13.19 1.48 -7.71
N GLY A 257 13.67 0.37 -7.16
CA GLY A 257 14.49 0.34 -5.95
C GLY A 257 13.68 0.47 -4.66
N ALA A 258 14.38 0.60 -3.54
CA ALA A 258 13.80 0.49 -2.20
C ALA A 258 12.88 1.65 -1.77
N ASP A 259 12.70 2.69 -2.58
CA ASP A 259 12.10 3.96 -2.17
C ASP A 259 10.74 4.27 -2.80
N HIS A 260 10.34 3.56 -3.86
CA HIS A 260 9.06 3.78 -4.54
C HIS A 260 8.25 2.51 -4.77
N VAL A 261 6.93 2.62 -4.66
CA VAL A 261 5.99 1.54 -5.03
C VAL A 261 5.99 1.36 -6.54
N ALA A 262 6.12 0.12 -7.00
CA ALA A 262 6.05 -0.23 -8.41
C ALA A 262 4.63 -0.57 -8.84
N TYR A 263 3.89 -1.28 -7.97
CA TYR A 263 2.57 -1.82 -8.29
C TYR A 263 1.56 -1.57 -7.18
N ALA A 264 0.32 -1.26 -7.57
CA ALA A 264 -0.84 -1.31 -6.68
C ALA A 264 -1.80 -2.40 -7.18
N GLY A 265 -2.09 -3.39 -6.33
CA GLY A 265 -3.09 -4.42 -6.58
C GLY A 265 -4.41 -4.08 -5.90
N VAL A 266 -5.49 -4.00 -6.67
CA VAL A 266 -6.86 -3.84 -6.17
C VAL A 266 -7.65 -5.09 -6.52
N PHE A 267 -8.47 -5.58 -5.60
CA PHE A 267 -9.32 -6.76 -5.82
C PHE A 267 -10.79 -6.31 -5.88
N PRO A 268 -11.36 -6.02 -7.06
CA PRO A 268 -12.72 -5.48 -7.15
C PRO A 268 -13.79 -6.37 -6.50
N VAL A 269 -13.60 -7.69 -6.54
CA VAL A 269 -14.50 -8.64 -5.88
C VAL A 269 -14.41 -8.51 -4.36
N LEU A 270 -13.20 -8.33 -3.81
CA LEU A 270 -13.00 -8.09 -2.37
C LEU A 270 -13.63 -6.75 -1.96
N ASP A 271 -13.42 -5.68 -2.73
CA ASP A 271 -14.02 -4.37 -2.44
C ASP A 271 -15.55 -4.46 -2.41
N GLY A 272 -16.15 -5.23 -3.33
CA GLY A 272 -17.59 -5.52 -3.31
C GLY A 272 -18.03 -6.22 -2.02
N TRP A 273 -17.27 -7.24 -1.57
CA TRP A 273 -17.54 -7.96 -0.33
C TRP A 273 -17.39 -7.11 0.92
N LEU A 274 -16.30 -6.33 1.01
CA LEU A 274 -16.05 -5.43 2.14
C LEU A 274 -17.14 -4.36 2.22
N ASN A 275 -17.54 -3.77 1.09
CA ASN A 275 -18.63 -2.79 1.06
C ASN A 275 -19.96 -3.39 1.52
N ASP A 276 -20.30 -4.60 1.08
CA ASP A 276 -21.51 -5.30 1.53
C ASP A 276 -21.50 -5.55 3.04
N LEU A 277 -20.42 -6.16 3.54
CA LEU A 277 -20.26 -6.48 4.95
C LEU A 277 -20.26 -5.22 5.83
N PHE A 278 -19.53 -4.17 5.44
CA PHE A 278 -19.42 -2.94 6.24
C PHE A 278 -20.73 -2.16 6.34
N GLN A 279 -21.63 -2.31 5.36
CA GLN A 279 -22.93 -1.66 5.33
C GLN A 279 -24.02 -2.47 6.02
N ASN A 280 -23.95 -3.81 5.96
CA ASN A 280 -25.04 -4.69 6.35
C ASN A 280 -24.83 -5.39 7.70
N GLU A 281 -23.58 -5.54 8.15
CA GLU A 281 -23.26 -6.20 9.42
C GLU A 281 -23.01 -5.19 10.56
N THR A 282 -23.26 -5.64 11.79
CA THR A 282 -22.94 -4.84 12.99
C THR A 282 -21.44 -4.92 13.30
N ASP A 283 -20.92 -3.93 14.03
CA ASP A 283 -19.51 -3.92 14.42
C ASP A 283 -19.13 -5.17 15.23
N ASP A 284 -20.02 -5.67 16.11
CA ASP A 284 -19.81 -6.92 16.85
C ASP A 284 -19.67 -8.14 15.92
N VAL A 285 -20.40 -8.19 14.81
CA VAL A 285 -20.29 -9.30 13.85
C VAL A 285 -19.02 -9.16 13.02
N LEU A 286 -18.69 -7.93 12.59
CA LEU A 286 -17.45 -7.66 11.85
C LEU A 286 -16.18 -7.97 12.66
N ASP A 287 -16.27 -7.90 14.00
CA ASP A 287 -15.15 -8.25 14.88
C ASP A 287 -14.80 -9.76 14.83
N ASP A 288 -15.77 -10.58 14.44
CA ASP A 288 -15.58 -12.02 14.26
C ASP A 288 -15.18 -12.41 12.83
N TYR A 289 -15.18 -11.46 11.88
CA TYR A 289 -14.74 -11.70 10.51
C TYR A 289 -13.25 -11.45 10.33
N THR A 290 -12.62 -12.26 9.49
CA THR A 290 -11.17 -12.18 9.22
C THR A 290 -10.86 -12.25 7.73
N LEU A 291 -10.03 -11.33 7.26
CA LEU A 291 -9.36 -11.37 5.96
C LEU A 291 -8.06 -12.13 6.11
N HIS A 292 -7.91 -13.17 5.31
CA HIS A 292 -6.69 -13.96 5.23
C HIS A 292 -5.95 -13.62 3.94
N PHE A 293 -4.64 -13.48 4.04
CA PHE A 293 -3.74 -13.20 2.92
C PHE A 293 -2.57 -14.19 2.91
N ASP A 294 -2.49 -15.01 1.86
CA ASP A 294 -1.34 -15.86 1.58
C ASP A 294 -0.56 -15.26 0.42
N PHE A 295 0.69 -14.88 0.69
CA PHE A 295 1.60 -14.30 -0.27
C PHE A 295 2.80 -15.20 -0.50
N ARG A 296 3.13 -15.38 -1.77
CA ARG A 296 4.25 -16.18 -2.19
C ARG A 296 5.01 -15.46 -3.27
N LEU A 297 6.32 -15.46 -3.15
CA LEU A 297 7.18 -14.78 -4.08
C LEU A 297 8.46 -15.58 -4.32
N GLY A 298 9.02 -15.39 -5.49
CA GLY A 298 10.19 -16.12 -5.93
C GLY A 298 9.87 -17.41 -6.69
N CYS A 299 10.92 -18.14 -6.98
CA CYS A 299 10.96 -19.37 -7.74
C CYS A 299 10.51 -20.60 -6.92
N ALA A 300 9.24 -20.97 -7.07
CA ALA A 300 8.67 -22.11 -6.33
C ALA A 300 9.27 -23.48 -6.71
N ALA A 301 9.07 -24.48 -5.85
CA ALA A 301 9.42 -25.87 -6.16
C ALA A 301 8.69 -26.34 -7.44
N GLY A 302 9.43 -26.84 -8.43
CA GLY A 302 8.91 -27.24 -9.75
C GLY A 302 9.51 -26.46 -10.92
N TRP A 303 10.06 -25.27 -10.68
CA TRP A 303 10.83 -24.50 -11.66
C TRP A 303 12.20 -25.12 -11.96
N ASN A 304 12.77 -25.83 -10.97
CA ASN A 304 14.09 -26.46 -11.05
C ASN A 304 14.01 -27.98 -11.27
N ASN A 305 14.40 -28.45 -12.46
CA ASN A 305 14.73 -29.86 -12.72
C ASN A 305 16.20 -29.96 -13.19
N PRO A 306 17.11 -30.58 -12.41
CA PRO A 306 18.53 -30.65 -12.75
C PRO A 306 18.87 -31.48 -14.01
N ASN A 307 17.89 -32.16 -14.62
CA ASN A 307 18.11 -33.07 -15.74
C ASN A 307 17.55 -32.59 -17.10
N ASN A 308 17.04 -31.35 -17.23
CA ASN A 308 16.44 -30.87 -18.49
C ASN A 308 17.06 -29.54 -18.99
N PRO A 309 17.64 -29.47 -20.20
CA PRO A 309 18.28 -28.28 -20.76
C PRO A 309 17.34 -27.20 -21.35
N THR A 310 16.01 -27.37 -21.39
CA THR A 310 15.03 -26.36 -21.88
C THR A 310 14.48 -25.45 -20.78
N ARG A 311 15.38 -25.04 -19.90
CA ARG A 311 15.17 -24.36 -18.61
C ARG A 311 14.33 -23.07 -18.70
N ILE A 312 13.47 -22.81 -17.69
CA ILE A 312 13.36 -21.44 -17.17
C ILE A 312 14.64 -21.28 -16.34
N ASP A 313 15.66 -20.65 -16.91
CA ASP A 313 17.03 -20.68 -16.40
C ASP A 313 17.12 -20.44 -14.88
N ASP A 314 17.38 -21.48 -14.08
CA ASP A 314 17.98 -21.40 -12.73
C ASP A 314 17.31 -20.53 -11.65
N CYS A 315 16.03 -20.18 -11.79
CA CYS A 315 15.45 -19.07 -11.01
C CYS A 315 16.15 -17.71 -11.23
N LYS A 316 16.93 -17.58 -12.30
CA LYS A 316 17.52 -16.34 -12.77
C LYS A 316 16.38 -15.42 -13.21
N ASP A 317 16.45 -14.15 -12.84
CA ASP A 317 15.37 -13.17 -13.07
C ASP A 317 14.03 -13.45 -12.35
N VAL A 318 13.98 -14.35 -11.36
CA VAL A 318 12.76 -14.60 -10.54
C VAL A 318 13.06 -14.84 -9.05
N ARG A 319 14.32 -14.77 -8.61
CA ARG A 319 14.75 -15.07 -7.23
C ARG A 319 14.69 -13.84 -6.34
N ILE A 320 14.58 -14.08 -5.03
CA ILE A 320 14.69 -13.02 -4.03
C ILE A 320 16.17 -12.73 -3.82
N ASP A 321 16.66 -11.56 -4.23
CA ASP A 321 18.10 -11.29 -4.21
C ASP A 321 18.52 -10.34 -3.08
N ASN A 322 17.76 -9.28 -2.84
CA ASN A 322 18.07 -8.21 -1.89
C ASN A 322 17.22 -8.33 -0.62
N GLY A 323 16.04 -8.95 -0.73
CA GLY A 323 15.18 -9.22 0.41
C GLY A 323 14.63 -7.95 1.06
N TYR A 324 14.55 -6.85 0.30
CA TYR A 324 14.04 -5.56 0.77
C TYR A 324 12.71 -5.20 0.10
N GLU A 325 12.01 -6.19 -0.44
CA GLU A 325 10.64 -6.05 -0.94
C GLU A 325 9.72 -5.62 0.21
N GLN A 326 8.74 -4.80 -0.14
CA GLN A 326 7.74 -4.36 0.81
C GLN A 326 6.36 -4.54 0.21
N LEU A 327 5.46 -5.09 1.02
CA LEU A 327 4.04 -5.16 0.75
C LEU A 327 3.30 -4.52 1.90
N PHE A 328 2.46 -3.55 1.59
CA PHE A 328 1.64 -2.87 2.58
C PHE A 328 0.29 -2.50 1.97
N LEU A 329 -0.72 -2.37 2.83
CA LEU A 329 -2.07 -2.00 2.45
C LEU A 329 -2.30 -0.53 2.78
N VAL A 330 -2.94 0.18 1.85
CA VAL A 330 -3.40 1.56 2.03
C VAL A 330 -4.87 1.71 1.63
N ALA A 331 -5.53 2.72 2.18
CA ALA A 331 -6.82 3.17 1.70
C ALA A 331 -6.65 4.05 0.46
N VAL A 332 -7.40 3.76 -0.61
CA VAL A 332 -7.50 4.59 -1.82
C VAL A 332 -8.96 4.99 -2.07
N ASN A 333 -9.20 5.90 -3.02
CA ASN A 333 -10.55 6.32 -3.41
C ASN A 333 -11.39 6.88 -2.25
N GLN A 334 -10.73 7.44 -1.22
CA GLN A 334 -11.43 8.00 -0.08
C GLN A 334 -12.35 9.17 -0.50
N PRO A 335 -13.55 9.28 0.08
CA PRO A 335 -14.45 10.37 -0.23
C PRO A 335 -13.79 11.73 0.10
N PRO A 336 -14.03 12.77 -0.72
CA PRO A 336 -13.45 14.09 -0.49
C PRO A 336 -13.81 14.63 0.90
N GLY A 337 -12.81 14.87 1.74
CA GLY A 337 -12.96 15.46 3.08
C GLY A 337 -12.83 14.49 4.25
N GLU A 338 -12.69 13.18 4.01
CA GLU A 338 -12.34 12.17 5.04
C GLU A 338 -10.86 11.78 4.98
N GLU A 339 -9.96 12.75 4.81
CA GLU A 339 -8.54 12.51 5.09
C GLU A 339 -8.41 12.19 6.57
N VAL A 340 -8.08 10.94 6.90
CA VAL A 340 -7.64 10.56 8.25
C VAL A 340 -6.47 11.49 8.59
N PRO A 341 -6.60 12.39 9.58
CA PRO A 341 -5.54 13.34 9.87
C PRO A 341 -4.28 12.55 10.22
N GLU A 342 -3.21 12.73 9.45
CA GLU A 342 -1.92 12.18 9.83
C GLU A 342 -1.63 12.64 11.27
N PRO A 343 -1.11 11.79 12.17
CA PRO A 343 -0.92 12.11 13.57
C PRO A 343 -0.22 13.47 13.80
N GLY A 344 0.66 13.88 12.88
CA GLY A 344 1.34 15.18 12.89
C GLY A 344 0.44 16.41 12.72
N THR A 345 -0.67 16.31 11.97
CA THR A 345 -1.60 17.42 11.73
C THR A 345 -2.40 17.80 12.98
N LEU A 346 -2.80 16.81 13.79
CA LEU A 346 -3.46 17.02 15.08
C LEU A 346 -2.52 17.65 16.10
N VAL A 347 -1.24 17.24 16.11
CA VAL A 347 -0.21 17.84 16.97
C VAL A 347 0.02 19.30 16.60
N LEU A 348 0.13 19.62 15.31
CA LEU A 348 0.29 21.00 14.82
C LEU A 348 -0.93 21.87 15.11
N LEU A 349 -2.15 21.36 14.92
CA LEU A 349 -3.38 22.04 15.30
C LEU A 349 -3.42 22.30 16.81
N GLY A 350 -3.05 21.31 17.62
CA GLY A 350 -2.96 21.43 19.08
C GLY A 350 -1.97 22.51 19.52
N ILE A 351 -0.77 22.55 18.93
CA ILE A 351 0.25 23.57 19.20
C ILE A 351 -0.21 24.96 18.73
N GLY A 352 -0.89 25.04 17.58
CA GLY A 352 -1.49 26.27 17.07
C GLY A 352 -2.54 26.86 18.02
N LEU A 353 -3.42 26.03 18.57
CA LEU A 353 -4.42 26.47 19.55
C LEU A 353 -3.79 26.87 20.90
N LEU A 354 -2.75 26.15 21.35
CA LEU A 354 -2.00 26.49 22.56
C LEU A 354 -1.27 27.85 22.44
N SER A 355 -0.65 28.12 21.29
CA SER A 355 0.03 29.39 21.03
C SER A 355 -0.94 30.58 20.97
N LEU A 356 -2.15 30.38 20.43
CA LEU A 356 -3.24 31.37 20.49
C LEU A 356 -3.72 31.64 21.92
N ALA A 357 -3.88 30.60 22.75
CA ALA A 357 -4.28 30.74 24.14
C ALA A 357 -3.23 31.49 24.98
N LEU A 358 -1.93 31.24 24.74
CA LEU A 358 -0.83 31.91 25.44
C LEU A 358 -0.63 33.37 25.00
N SER A 359 -1.06 33.73 23.78
CA SER A 359 -1.02 35.13 23.30
C SER A 359 -2.07 36.04 23.96
N ARG A 360 -3.10 35.48 24.59
CA ARG A 360 -4.15 36.23 25.30
C ARG A 360 -3.76 36.48 26.76
N ARG A 361 -2.70 37.27 27.00
CA ARG A 361 -2.47 37.87 28.33
C ARG A 361 -3.00 39.31 28.35
N PRO A 362 -3.97 39.65 29.23
CA PRO A 362 -4.39 41.04 29.40
C PRO A 362 -3.30 41.82 30.16
N LEU A 363 -2.83 42.91 29.56
CA LEU A 363 -1.95 43.89 30.20
C LEU A 363 -2.70 44.61 31.33
N TRP A 364 -2.64 44.07 32.55
CA TRP A 364 -3.02 44.79 33.76
C TRP A 364 -1.80 45.58 34.27
N HIS A 365 -1.79 46.89 34.02
CA HIS A 365 -0.87 47.82 34.66
C HIS A 365 -1.29 48.05 36.12
N ALA A 366 -0.55 47.47 37.07
CA ALA A 366 -0.63 47.83 38.48
C ALA A 366 0.36 48.97 38.78
N VAL A 367 -0.17 50.20 38.93
CA VAL A 367 0.60 51.34 39.45
C VAL A 367 0.73 51.19 40.97
N ARG A 368 1.98 51.08 41.42
CA ARG A 368 2.41 50.81 42.79
C ARG A 368 2.32 52.09 43.65
N VAL A 369 1.49 52.07 44.70
CA VAL A 369 1.45 53.12 45.73
C VAL A 369 2.72 53.05 46.59
N ARG A 370 3.45 54.18 46.68
CA ARG A 370 4.60 54.37 47.59
C ARG A 370 4.10 54.87 48.94
N GLY A 371 4.49 54.16 50.00
CA GLY A 371 4.16 54.48 51.39
C GLY A 371 4.84 55.75 51.92
N GLY A 372 4.14 56.41 52.85
CA GLY A 372 4.62 57.50 53.69
C GLY A 372 4.46 57.14 55.17
N ARG A 373 5.50 57.46 55.93
CA ARG A 373 5.85 57.04 57.31
C ARG A 373 5.11 57.77 58.44
N TYR A 374 4.96 57.03 59.55
CA TYR A 374 5.16 57.37 60.99
C TYR A 374 4.50 58.60 61.66
N GLY A 375 3.84 58.30 62.79
CA GLY A 375 3.69 59.19 63.96
C GLY A 375 2.80 58.56 65.05
N ARG A 376 3.41 58.09 66.16
CA ARG A 376 2.77 57.67 67.43
C ARG A 376 2.35 58.91 68.26
N PRO A 377 1.78 58.75 69.47
CA PRO A 377 0.73 57.84 69.93
C PRO A 377 -0.63 58.55 70.09
#